data_AF-A0A968JR89-F1
#
_entry.id   AF-A0A968JR89-F1
#
_cell.length_a   1.000
_cell.length_b   1.000
_cell.length_c   1.000
_cell.angle_alpha   90.00
_cell.angle_beta   90.00
_cell.angle_gamma   90.00
#
_symmetry.space_group_name_H-M   'P 1'
#
loop_
_entity.id
_entity.type
_entity.pdbx_description
1 polymer ?
#
loop_
_entity_poly.entity_id
_entity_poly.type
_entity_poly.pdbx_seq_one_letter_code
_entity_poly.pdbx_strand_id
1 'polypeptide(L)'
;SQDTVWLATPRGLMRVPKQAFAPNRMPPKIYLSGLTVGEQAADLTKAAALAHDQNNLMITFQGLSFRSRAALRYKLTASWVLDSTWIYTASVNNFARYPSLPSGKYTFEVKAINEDGVESQETALLDVNINPPLWKTWWFVLPLVLALVAATSSLFLWRIHQLKKSAHISEALRASQLAALKVQMNPHFIFNALNSIQEFIVLNEKRLANQYLGKFADLMRLTLDMSNEPTISLQDEIRALQLYLELEALRFGDSLHYAIKVEEQLQIHEVLIPSMLVQPYIENALKHGLLHRKTQRILEVKFGKAQKEGYIWCSIEDNGIGREQAGRLQEQQRRHKSFATSATQKRLELLNFGRKETILVEITDLKRHKKGWRSVPRWF
;
A
#
# COMPACT_ATOMS: atom_id res chain seq x y z
N SER A 1 73.56 -26.35 78.03
CA SER A 1 73.64 -25.62 76.75
C SER A 1 72.58 -26.10 75.73
N GLN A 2 71.29 -26.16 76.11
CA GLN A 2 70.23 -26.76 75.27
C GLN A 2 69.34 -25.76 74.52
N ASP A 3 69.59 -24.45 74.64
CA ASP A 3 68.66 -23.40 74.18
C ASP A 3 69.14 -22.64 72.92
N THR A 4 70.25 -23.07 72.33
CA THR A 4 70.80 -22.50 71.09
C THR A 4 71.00 -23.57 70.03
N VAL A 5 70.65 -23.24 68.80
CA VAL A 5 70.92 -24.02 67.59
C VAL A 5 72.11 -23.38 66.89
N TRP A 6 73.08 -24.21 66.50
CA TRP A 6 74.22 -23.78 65.72
C TRP A 6 74.02 -24.24 64.28
N LEU A 7 74.07 -23.30 63.35
CA LEU A 7 73.92 -23.54 61.91
C LEU A 7 75.27 -23.30 61.24
N ALA A 8 75.80 -24.31 60.56
CA ALA A 8 76.97 -24.15 59.72
C ALA A 8 76.55 -23.50 58.39
N THR A 9 77.08 -22.33 58.10
CA THR A 9 76.85 -21.62 56.82
C THR A 9 78.17 -21.50 56.06
N PRO A 10 78.16 -21.28 54.72
CA PRO A 10 79.38 -21.03 53.95
C PRO A 10 80.21 -19.81 54.42
N ARG A 11 79.64 -18.95 55.27
CA ARG A 11 80.30 -17.77 55.86
C ARG A 11 80.71 -17.96 57.33
N GLY A 12 80.52 -19.16 57.89
CA GLY A 12 80.88 -19.50 59.27
C GLY A 12 79.73 -20.09 60.08
N LEU A 13 79.96 -20.26 61.38
CA LEU A 13 79.00 -20.81 62.35
C LEU A 13 78.06 -19.71 62.88
N MET A 14 76.77 -19.85 62.62
CA MET A 14 75.72 -18.96 63.12
C MET A 14 75.08 -19.58 64.37
N ARG A 15 74.96 -18.80 65.45
CA ARG A 15 74.26 -19.20 66.68
C ARG A 15 72.90 -18.54 66.75
N VAL A 16 71.83 -19.32 66.82
CA VAL A 16 70.46 -18.82 66.90
C VAL A 16 69.77 -19.37 68.17
N PRO A 17 69.17 -18.54 69.02
CA PRO A 17 68.34 -19.02 70.14
C PRO A 17 67.12 -19.77 69.62
N LYS A 18 66.71 -20.88 70.26
CA LYS A 18 65.51 -21.62 69.85
C LYS A 18 64.23 -20.76 69.86
N GLN A 19 64.17 -19.78 70.76
CA GLN A 19 63.09 -18.80 70.88
C GLN A 19 62.93 -17.90 69.64
N ALA A 20 63.96 -17.77 68.80
CA ALA A 20 63.88 -17.02 67.54
C ALA A 20 62.97 -17.71 66.50
N PHE A 21 62.66 -18.99 66.67
CA PHE A 21 61.73 -19.75 65.82
C PHE A 21 60.28 -19.77 66.35
N ALA A 22 59.95 -18.93 67.34
CA ALA A 22 58.58 -18.87 67.87
C ALA A 22 57.60 -18.36 66.79
N PRO A 23 56.45 -19.05 66.60
CA PRO A 23 55.48 -18.72 65.55
C PRO A 23 54.91 -17.31 65.76
N ASN A 24 54.83 -16.56 64.68
CA ASN A 24 54.24 -15.25 64.60
C ASN A 24 52.70 -15.36 64.65
N ARG A 25 52.14 -15.06 65.81
CA ARG A 25 50.68 -15.04 66.01
C ARG A 25 50.05 -13.67 65.73
N MET A 26 50.84 -12.69 65.28
CA MET A 26 50.31 -11.35 65.01
C MET A 26 49.63 -11.35 63.63
N PRO A 27 48.32 -11.01 63.57
CA PRO A 27 47.62 -10.95 62.30
C PRO A 27 48.17 -9.80 61.45
N PRO A 28 48.42 -10.03 60.15
CA PRO A 28 48.90 -8.97 59.25
C PRO A 28 47.80 -7.95 58.98
N LYS A 29 48.20 -6.69 58.74
CA LYS A 29 47.27 -5.63 58.29
C LYS A 29 47.20 -5.62 56.77
N ILE A 30 46.01 -5.35 56.21
CA ILE A 30 45.75 -5.31 54.77
C ILE A 30 45.13 -3.98 54.37
N TYR A 31 45.66 -3.37 53.32
CA TYR A 31 45.14 -2.11 52.77
C TYR A 31 45.03 -2.18 51.25
N LEU A 32 44.03 -1.50 50.70
CA LEU A 32 43.95 -1.20 49.27
C LEU A 32 44.88 -0.01 49.00
N SER A 33 45.87 -0.20 48.14
CA SER A 33 46.88 0.83 47.86
C SER A 33 46.55 1.65 46.62
N GLY A 34 45.70 1.16 45.71
CA GLY A 34 45.25 1.93 44.56
C GLY A 34 44.32 1.18 43.63
N LEU A 35 43.67 1.94 42.77
CA LEU A 35 42.82 1.45 41.69
C LEU A 35 43.35 2.02 40.36
N THR A 36 43.42 1.20 39.33
CA THR A 36 43.68 1.63 37.96
C THR A 36 42.50 1.21 37.10
N VAL A 37 41.92 2.16 36.38
CA VAL A 37 40.82 1.96 35.45
C VAL A 37 41.37 2.17 34.05
N GLY A 38 41.43 1.10 33.25
CA GLY A 38 42.17 1.08 32.00
C GLY A 38 43.67 1.28 32.25
N GLU A 39 44.20 2.43 31.81
CA GLU A 39 45.61 2.82 31.99
C GLU A 39 45.79 3.97 33.00
N GLN A 40 44.70 4.50 33.56
CA GLN A 40 44.74 5.68 34.44
C GLN A 40 44.53 5.29 35.91
N ALA A 41 45.36 5.84 36.80
CA ALA A 41 45.15 5.73 38.23
C ALA A 41 43.88 6.48 38.64
N ALA A 42 43.01 5.80 39.38
CA ALA A 42 41.77 6.32 39.91
C ALA A 42 41.76 6.23 41.44
N ASP A 43 41.04 7.17 42.05
CA ASP A 43 40.79 7.11 43.49
C ASP A 43 39.82 5.95 43.81
N LEU A 44 39.98 5.32 44.97
CA LEU A 44 39.17 4.18 45.39
C LEU A 44 37.69 4.55 45.49
N THR A 45 37.37 5.81 45.79
CA THR A 45 36.00 6.34 45.83
C THR A 45 35.29 6.33 44.47
N LYS A 46 36.05 6.42 43.36
CA LYS A 46 35.50 6.42 41.99
C LYS A 46 35.00 5.04 41.56
N ALA A 47 35.38 3.97 42.27
CA ALA A 47 34.91 2.61 41.98
C ALA A 47 33.38 2.49 42.05
N ALA A 48 32.71 3.32 42.87
CA ALA A 48 31.27 3.28 43.08
C ALA A 48 30.42 3.75 41.89
N ALA A 49 31.01 4.38 40.87
CA ALA A 49 30.28 4.87 39.70
C ALA A 49 31.15 4.94 38.44
N LEU A 50 31.43 3.78 37.85
CA LEU A 50 32.16 3.64 36.60
C LEU A 50 31.21 3.66 35.39
N ALA A 51 31.65 4.30 34.31
CA ALA A 51 30.96 4.25 33.02
C ALA A 51 31.15 2.88 32.35
N HIS A 52 30.32 2.56 31.35
CA HIS A 52 30.32 1.22 30.74
C HIS A 52 31.65 0.84 30.05
N ASP A 53 32.41 1.84 29.62
CA ASP A 53 33.72 1.75 28.96
C ASP A 53 34.88 1.64 29.96
N GLN A 54 34.62 1.91 31.24
CA GLN A 54 35.57 1.82 32.34
C GLN A 54 35.56 0.43 32.98
N ASN A 55 35.62 -0.62 32.16
CA ASN A 55 35.42 -2.00 32.59
C ASN A 55 36.70 -2.84 32.76
N ASN A 56 37.87 -2.24 32.56
CA ASN A 56 39.16 -2.89 32.78
C ASN A 56 39.76 -2.39 34.09
N LEU A 57 39.80 -3.24 35.12
CA LEU A 57 40.20 -2.84 36.47
C LEU A 57 41.47 -3.55 36.91
N MET A 58 42.37 -2.80 37.54
CA MET A 58 43.50 -3.33 38.28
C MET A 58 43.48 -2.77 39.70
N ILE A 59 43.31 -3.64 40.67
CA ILE A 59 43.23 -3.29 42.10
C ILE A 59 44.54 -3.70 42.74
N THR A 60 45.23 -2.74 43.35
CA THR A 60 46.50 -2.97 44.05
C THR A 60 46.25 -2.95 45.55
N PHE A 61 46.84 -3.90 46.27
CA PHE A 61 46.67 -4.11 47.70
C PHE A 61 47.99 -4.46 48.37
N GLN A 62 48.14 -4.18 49.66
CA GLN A 62 49.39 -4.44 50.37
C GLN A 62 49.12 -5.05 51.75
N GLY A 63 49.70 -6.22 51.99
CA GLY A 63 49.75 -6.84 53.32
C GLY A 63 51.04 -6.45 54.03
N LEU A 64 50.93 -5.93 55.26
CA LEU A 64 52.08 -5.59 56.11
C LEU A 64 52.43 -6.79 57.00
N SER A 65 53.61 -7.37 56.79
CA SER A 65 54.22 -8.39 57.66
C SER A 65 55.69 -8.04 57.88
N PHE A 66 56.11 -7.98 59.14
CA PHE A 66 57.44 -7.47 59.53
C PHE A 66 58.56 -8.52 59.52
N ARG A 67 58.23 -9.82 59.56
CA ARG A 67 59.20 -10.92 59.63
C ARG A 67 59.50 -11.57 58.27
N SER A 68 58.51 -11.63 57.38
CA SER A 68 58.69 -12.08 55.99
C SER A 68 57.57 -11.55 55.08
N ARG A 69 57.72 -11.75 53.76
CA ARG A 69 56.68 -11.43 52.78
C ARG A 69 55.49 -12.37 53.00
N ALA A 70 54.34 -11.80 53.36
CA ALA A 70 53.11 -12.53 53.60
C ALA A 70 52.61 -13.28 52.35
N ALA A 71 51.65 -14.20 52.50
CA ALA A 71 50.81 -14.64 51.40
C ALA A 71 49.54 -13.78 51.38
N LEU A 72 48.95 -13.56 50.21
CA LEU A 72 47.73 -12.78 50.04
C LEU A 72 46.66 -13.66 49.40
N ARG A 73 45.40 -13.49 49.81
CA ARG A 73 44.27 -14.07 49.07
C ARG A 73 43.20 -13.04 48.81
N TYR A 74 42.64 -13.07 47.61
CA TYR A 74 41.60 -12.15 47.20
C TYR A 74 40.50 -12.87 46.39
N LYS A 75 39.32 -12.28 46.33
CA LYS A 75 38.23 -12.69 45.45
C LYS A 75 37.43 -11.47 45.01
N LEU A 76 36.76 -11.58 43.87
CA LEU A 76 35.76 -10.63 43.42
C LEU A 76 34.41 -11.35 43.39
N THR A 77 33.41 -10.79 44.04
CA THR A 77 32.02 -11.28 44.01
C THR A 77 31.18 -10.32 43.18
N ALA A 78 30.37 -10.84 42.27
CA ALA A 78 29.34 -10.04 41.61
C ALA A 78 28.06 -10.13 42.43
N SER A 79 27.25 -9.07 42.48
CA SER A 79 26.02 -9.08 43.30
C SER A 79 24.99 -10.13 42.84
N TRP A 80 25.13 -10.68 41.64
CA TRP A 80 24.27 -11.73 41.06
C TRP A 80 24.92 -13.13 41.07
N VAL A 81 26.14 -13.29 41.61
CA VAL A 81 26.84 -14.58 41.70
C VAL A 81 26.97 -14.96 43.18
N LEU A 82 26.38 -16.10 43.56
CA LEU A 82 26.31 -16.53 44.95
C LEU A 82 27.63 -17.11 45.48
N ASP A 83 28.42 -17.76 44.62
CA ASP A 83 29.68 -18.42 45.00
C ASP A 83 30.85 -17.90 44.17
N SER A 84 31.86 -17.33 44.84
CA SER A 84 33.15 -17.02 44.21
C SER A 84 34.30 -17.64 45.00
N THR A 85 35.27 -18.17 44.27
CA THR A 85 36.42 -18.88 44.82
C THR A 85 37.56 -17.91 45.18
N TRP A 86 38.21 -18.13 46.32
CA TRP A 86 39.40 -17.37 46.72
C TRP A 86 40.61 -17.72 45.84
N ILE A 87 41.29 -16.69 45.35
CA ILE A 87 42.55 -16.79 44.61
C ILE A 87 43.70 -16.49 45.59
N TYR A 88 44.67 -17.39 45.66
CA TYR A 88 45.87 -17.26 46.50
C TYR A 88 47.05 -16.75 45.67
N THR A 89 47.75 -15.75 46.17
CA THR A 89 48.91 -15.15 45.51
C THR A 89 50.02 -14.84 46.51
N ALA A 90 51.27 -14.87 46.06
CA ALA A 90 52.40 -14.42 46.88
C ALA A 90 52.35 -12.90 47.07
N SER A 91 52.84 -12.35 48.20
CA SER A 91 52.88 -10.88 48.41
C SER A 91 53.65 -10.08 47.36
N VAL A 92 54.45 -10.72 46.50
CA VAL A 92 55.14 -10.06 45.38
C VAL A 92 54.15 -9.63 44.29
N ASN A 93 53.05 -10.37 44.13
CA ASN A 93 52.00 -10.09 43.16
C ASN A 93 50.83 -9.44 43.89
N ASN A 94 51.00 -8.16 44.18
CA ASN A 94 50.14 -7.38 45.05
C ASN A 94 49.01 -6.65 44.29
N PHE A 95 48.60 -7.20 43.15
CA PHE A 95 47.54 -6.66 42.30
C PHE A 95 46.62 -7.76 41.77
N ALA A 96 45.36 -7.42 41.52
CA ALA A 96 44.36 -8.24 40.84
C ALA A 96 43.87 -7.52 39.61
N ARG A 97 43.85 -8.21 38.46
CA ARG A 97 43.41 -7.65 37.17
C ARG A 97 42.13 -8.32 36.70
N TYR A 98 41.13 -7.51 36.38
CA TYR A 98 39.84 -7.93 35.84
C TYR A 98 39.61 -7.24 34.49
N PRO A 99 40.02 -7.87 33.38
CA PRO A 99 39.77 -7.33 32.06
C PRO A 99 38.29 -7.50 31.69
N SER A 100 37.67 -6.42 31.21
CA SER A 100 36.34 -6.44 30.58
C SER A 100 35.20 -6.97 31.46
N LEU A 101 35.04 -6.40 32.65
CA LEU A 101 33.91 -6.70 33.52
C LEU A 101 32.57 -6.26 32.90
N PRO A 102 31.53 -7.12 32.89
CA PRO A 102 30.19 -6.70 32.48
C PRO A 102 29.63 -5.56 33.33
N SER A 103 28.65 -4.82 32.80
CA SER A 103 27.94 -3.80 33.59
C SER A 103 27.21 -4.43 34.77
N GLY A 104 27.42 -3.90 35.97
CA GLY A 104 26.80 -4.34 37.20
C GLY A 104 27.59 -3.97 38.46
N LYS A 105 27.10 -4.41 39.61
CA LYS A 105 27.70 -4.23 40.94
C LYS A 105 28.57 -5.42 41.34
N TYR A 106 29.77 -5.14 41.82
CA TYR A 106 30.76 -6.10 42.30
C TYR A 106 31.34 -5.64 43.64
N THR A 107 31.78 -6.59 44.46
CA THR A 107 32.50 -6.33 45.71
C THR A 107 33.80 -7.14 45.69
N PHE A 108 34.93 -6.44 45.76
CA PHE A 108 36.26 -7.03 45.86
C PHE A 108 36.64 -7.20 47.33
N GLU A 109 37.13 -8.39 47.68
CA GLU A 109 37.55 -8.74 49.03
C GLU A 109 39.00 -9.22 49.02
N VAL A 110 39.83 -8.73 49.94
CA VAL A 110 41.22 -9.20 50.11
C VAL A 110 41.59 -9.39 51.59
N LYS A 111 42.32 -10.47 51.86
CA LYS A 111 42.88 -10.83 53.16
C LYS A 111 44.37 -11.14 53.04
N ALA A 112 45.14 -10.83 54.08
CA ALA A 112 46.55 -11.20 54.18
C ALA A 112 46.72 -12.42 55.10
N ILE A 113 47.73 -13.25 54.82
CA ILE A 113 48.08 -14.46 55.58
C ILE A 113 49.57 -14.37 55.91
N ASN A 114 49.94 -14.45 57.18
CA ASN A 114 51.35 -14.39 57.56
C ASN A 114 52.10 -15.71 57.29
N GLU A 115 53.40 -15.73 57.58
CA GLU A 115 54.30 -16.88 57.37
C GLU A 115 53.89 -18.16 58.11
N ASP A 116 53.19 -18.01 59.23
CA ASP A 116 52.71 -19.10 60.07
C ASP A 116 51.22 -19.42 59.82
N GLY A 117 50.63 -18.89 58.74
CA GLY A 117 49.27 -19.19 58.31
C GLY A 117 48.16 -18.40 59.01
N VAL A 118 48.50 -17.39 59.81
CA VAL A 118 47.52 -16.54 60.51
C VAL A 118 46.98 -15.46 59.58
N GLU A 119 45.66 -15.38 59.48
CA GLU A 119 44.95 -14.44 58.61
C GLU A 119 44.78 -13.04 59.25
N SER A 120 44.58 -12.03 58.40
CA SER A 120 44.18 -10.70 58.81
C SER A 120 42.80 -10.72 59.47
N GLN A 121 42.66 -9.99 60.59
CA GLN A 121 41.37 -9.84 61.27
C GLN A 121 40.37 -9.04 60.44
N GLU A 122 40.86 -8.02 59.73
CA GLU A 122 40.06 -7.18 58.84
C GLU A 122 40.16 -7.68 57.39
N THR A 123 39.05 -7.52 56.65
CA THR A 123 38.98 -7.73 55.20
C THR A 123 38.91 -6.37 54.54
N ALA A 124 39.81 -6.06 53.63
CA ALA A 124 39.67 -4.82 52.86
C ALA A 124 38.66 -5.05 51.72
N LEU A 125 37.65 -4.18 51.65
CA LEU A 125 36.53 -4.26 50.72
C LEU A 125 36.57 -3.08 49.73
N LEU A 126 36.22 -3.34 48.47
CA LEU A 126 35.99 -2.30 47.46
C LEU A 126 34.74 -2.61 46.65
N ASP A 127 33.74 -1.73 46.73
CA ASP A 127 32.54 -1.81 45.90
C ASP A 127 32.79 -1.13 44.55
N VAL A 128 32.49 -1.87 43.50
CA VAL A 128 32.65 -1.47 42.10
C VAL A 128 31.30 -1.52 41.41
N ASN A 129 30.86 -0.43 40.79
CA ASN A 129 29.61 -0.40 40.04
C ASN A 129 29.83 0.16 38.63
N ILE A 130 29.58 -0.67 37.62
CA ILE A 130 29.73 -0.34 36.20
C ILE A 130 28.35 -0.12 35.59
N ASN A 131 28.04 1.11 35.17
CA ASN A 131 26.74 1.45 34.60
C ASN A 131 26.53 0.83 33.21
N PRO A 132 25.30 0.40 32.85
CA PRO A 132 25.01 -0.10 31.52
C PRO A 132 25.10 1.03 30.47
N PRO A 133 25.43 0.69 29.20
CA PRO A 133 25.46 1.68 28.13
C PRO A 133 24.07 2.22 27.81
N LEU A 134 24.01 3.45 27.29
CA LEU A 134 22.76 4.17 27.01
C LEU A 134 21.82 3.42 26.04
N TRP A 135 22.35 2.71 25.05
CA TRP A 135 21.52 1.95 24.09
C TRP A 135 20.86 0.70 24.68
N LYS A 136 21.21 0.30 25.91
CA LYS A 136 20.57 -0.80 26.63
C LYS A 136 19.54 -0.31 27.65
N THR A 137 19.37 1.00 27.84
CA THR A 137 18.39 1.53 28.79
C THR A 137 17.00 1.62 28.15
N TRP A 138 15.97 1.28 28.92
CA TRP A 138 14.59 1.23 28.42
C TRP A 138 14.10 2.60 27.90
N TRP A 139 14.51 3.69 28.55
CA TRP A 139 14.11 5.05 28.17
C TRP A 139 14.74 5.52 26.85
N PHE A 140 15.84 4.89 26.40
CA PHE A 140 16.40 5.11 25.07
C PHE A 140 15.70 4.26 24.00
N VAL A 141 15.42 2.99 24.32
CA VAL A 141 14.79 2.04 23.38
C VAL A 141 13.32 2.40 23.11
N LEU A 142 12.57 2.82 24.13
CA LEU A 142 11.14 3.11 24.02
C LEU A 142 10.80 4.21 22.98
N PRO A 143 11.43 5.40 22.98
CA PRO A 143 11.15 6.42 21.97
C PRO A 143 11.60 5.99 20.56
N LEU A 144 12.66 5.18 20.45
CA LEU A 144 13.10 4.64 19.17
C LEU A 144 12.04 3.71 18.56
N VAL A 145 11.46 2.82 19.38
CA VAL A 145 10.36 1.93 18.96
C VAL A 145 9.11 2.75 18.60
N LEU A 146 8.75 3.74 19.41
CA LEU A 146 7.60 4.63 19.11
C LEU A 146 7.80 5.43 17.82
N ALA A 147 9.00 5.95 17.57
CA ALA A 147 9.32 6.65 16.34
C ALA A 147 9.20 5.74 15.12
N LEU A 148 9.66 4.48 15.23
CA LEU A 148 9.53 3.48 14.17
C LEU A 148 8.05 3.15 13.88
N VAL A 149 7.23 2.96 14.92
CA VAL A 149 5.79 2.71 14.79
C VAL A 149 5.07 3.91 14.17
N ALA A 150 5.40 5.13 14.61
CA ALA A 150 4.82 6.35 14.05
C ALA A 150 5.19 6.54 12.58
N ALA A 151 6.45 6.30 12.20
CA ALA A 151 6.93 6.40 10.82
C ALA A 151 6.23 5.37 9.92
N THR A 152 6.14 4.12 10.34
CA THR A 152 5.47 3.05 9.58
C THR A 152 3.97 3.31 9.45
N SER A 153 3.30 3.72 10.53
CA SER A 153 1.89 4.12 10.50
C SER A 153 1.64 5.32 9.58
N SER A 154 2.50 6.34 9.63
CA SER A 154 2.40 7.53 8.77
C SER A 154 2.53 7.16 7.30
N LEU A 155 3.52 6.34 6.93
CA LEU A 155 3.68 5.84 5.56
C LEU A 155 2.46 5.05 5.09
N PHE A 156 1.88 4.21 5.96
CA PHE A 156 0.70 3.43 5.64
C PHE A 156 -0.54 4.33 5.40
N LEU A 157 -0.78 5.30 6.28
CA LEU A 157 -1.87 6.27 6.14
C LEU A 157 -1.70 7.14 4.89
N TRP A 158 -0.47 7.59 4.61
CA TRP A 158 -0.15 8.34 3.39
C TRP A 158 -0.44 7.51 2.13
N ARG A 159 -0.06 6.22 2.13
CA ARG A 159 -0.35 5.31 1.01
C ARG A 159 -1.85 5.14 0.77
N ILE A 160 -2.63 4.96 1.83
CA ILE A 160 -4.09 4.87 1.74
C ILE A 160 -4.69 6.16 1.16
N HIS A 161 -4.22 7.31 1.62
CA HIS A 161 -4.72 8.60 1.14
C HIS A 161 -4.45 8.79 -0.36
N GLN A 162 -3.26 8.42 -0.82
CA GLN A 162 -2.88 8.49 -2.24
C GLN A 162 -3.73 7.56 -3.11
N LEU A 163 -4.02 6.35 -2.63
CA LEU A 163 -4.90 5.40 -3.34
C LEU A 163 -6.31 5.96 -3.50
N LYS A 164 -6.89 6.54 -2.44
CA LYS A 164 -8.22 7.17 -2.50
C LYS A 164 -8.25 8.35 -3.48
N LYS A 165 -7.24 9.21 -3.45
CA LYS A 165 -7.14 10.36 -4.37
C LYS A 165 -7.03 9.92 -5.83
N SER A 166 -6.20 8.92 -6.11
CA SER A 166 -6.04 8.37 -7.47
C SER A 166 -7.34 7.74 -7.98
N ALA A 167 -8.05 6.98 -7.14
CA ALA A 167 -9.34 6.40 -7.50
C ALA A 167 -10.37 7.48 -7.84
N HIS A 168 -10.47 8.52 -7.01
CA HIS A 168 -11.42 9.62 -7.23
C HIS A 168 -11.13 10.41 -8.51
N ILE A 169 -9.85 10.69 -8.80
CA ILE A 169 -9.45 11.35 -10.05
C ILE A 169 -9.78 10.46 -11.26
N SER A 170 -9.54 9.15 -11.17
CA SER A 170 -9.87 8.22 -12.25
C SER A 170 -11.37 8.18 -12.52
N GLU A 171 -12.19 8.18 -11.48
CA GLU A 171 -13.66 8.22 -11.59
C GLU A 171 -14.14 9.52 -12.23
N ALA A 172 -13.65 10.68 -11.75
CA ALA A 172 -14.00 11.98 -12.31
C ALA A 172 -13.57 12.10 -13.79
N LEU A 173 -12.39 11.59 -14.15
CA LEU A 173 -11.91 11.56 -15.53
C LEU A 173 -12.84 10.73 -16.42
N ARG A 174 -13.32 9.59 -15.94
CA ARG A 174 -14.27 8.76 -16.68
C ARG A 174 -15.61 9.45 -16.88
N ALA A 175 -16.15 10.05 -15.83
CA ALA A 175 -17.39 10.80 -15.92
C ALA A 175 -17.26 11.94 -16.95
N SER A 176 -16.13 12.65 -16.94
CA SER A 176 -15.82 13.69 -17.93
C SER A 176 -15.70 13.14 -19.36
N GLN A 177 -15.03 12.00 -19.54
CA GLN A 177 -14.93 11.33 -20.85
C GLN A 177 -16.31 10.89 -21.38
N LEU A 178 -17.15 10.32 -20.52
CA LEU A 178 -18.52 9.95 -20.87
C LEU A 178 -19.35 11.19 -21.25
N ALA A 179 -19.23 12.28 -20.50
CA ALA A 179 -19.90 13.54 -20.81
C ALA A 179 -19.43 14.14 -22.16
N ALA A 180 -18.12 14.16 -22.41
CA ALA A 180 -17.56 14.64 -23.67
C ALA A 180 -18.02 13.79 -24.87
N LEU A 181 -18.05 12.46 -24.72
CA LEU A 181 -18.56 11.56 -25.74
C LEU A 181 -20.05 11.80 -26.00
N LYS A 182 -20.88 12.03 -24.96
CA LYS A 182 -22.30 12.38 -25.12
C LYS A 182 -22.48 13.64 -25.99
N VAL A 183 -21.72 14.71 -25.71
CA VAL A 183 -21.79 15.96 -26.48
C VAL A 183 -21.35 15.77 -27.94
N GLN A 184 -20.34 14.93 -28.19
CA GLN A 184 -19.85 14.65 -29.55
C GLN A 184 -20.83 13.85 -30.43
N MET A 185 -21.88 13.23 -29.88
CA MET A 185 -22.83 12.44 -30.70
C MET A 185 -23.89 13.29 -31.42
N ASN A 186 -24.10 14.55 -31.02
CA ASN A 186 -25.15 15.42 -31.55
C ASN A 186 -24.81 16.32 -32.79
N PRO A 187 -23.55 16.62 -33.18
CA PRO A 187 -23.29 17.65 -34.21
C PRO A 187 -23.87 17.33 -35.58
N HIS A 188 -23.72 16.09 -36.05
CA HIS A 188 -24.16 15.71 -37.40
C HIS A 188 -25.69 15.72 -37.53
N PHE A 189 -26.41 15.32 -36.47
CA PHE A 189 -27.86 15.37 -36.47
C PHE A 189 -28.37 16.82 -36.52
N ILE A 190 -27.77 17.72 -35.75
CA ILE A 190 -28.12 19.16 -35.77
C ILE A 190 -27.92 19.76 -37.17
N PHE A 191 -26.78 19.49 -37.82
CA PHE A 191 -26.55 19.97 -39.18
C PHE A 191 -27.58 19.42 -40.18
N ASN A 192 -27.92 18.13 -40.08
CA ASN A 192 -28.93 17.52 -40.93
C ASN A 192 -30.32 18.14 -40.71
N ALA A 193 -30.72 18.35 -39.46
CA ALA A 193 -31.99 18.95 -39.11
C ALA A 193 -32.11 20.37 -39.67
N LEU A 194 -31.06 21.19 -39.52
CA LEU A 194 -31.02 22.55 -40.07
C LEU A 194 -31.11 22.56 -41.60
N ASN A 195 -30.41 21.65 -42.28
CA ASN A 195 -30.49 21.52 -43.74
C ASN A 195 -31.90 21.12 -44.21
N SER A 196 -32.56 20.18 -43.52
CA SER A 196 -33.94 19.79 -43.85
C SER A 196 -34.93 20.92 -43.61
N ILE A 197 -34.77 21.70 -42.53
CA ILE A 197 -35.58 22.91 -42.31
C ILE A 197 -35.39 23.91 -43.45
N GLN A 198 -34.14 24.15 -43.86
CA GLN A 198 -33.83 25.02 -44.98
C GLN A 198 -34.47 24.52 -46.28
N GLU A 199 -34.41 23.22 -46.55
CA GLU A 199 -35.03 22.60 -47.72
C GLU A 199 -36.54 22.80 -47.74
N PHE A 200 -37.26 22.55 -46.64
CA PHE A 200 -38.70 22.80 -46.55
C PHE A 200 -39.06 24.29 -46.74
N ILE A 201 -38.21 25.21 -46.27
CA ILE A 201 -38.40 26.64 -46.49
C ILE A 201 -38.24 26.97 -47.98
N VAL A 202 -37.21 26.42 -48.64
CA VAL A 202 -36.94 26.64 -50.08
C VAL A 202 -38.04 26.03 -50.95
N LEU A 203 -38.55 24.84 -50.60
CA LEU A 203 -39.69 24.18 -51.27
C LEU A 203 -41.04 24.82 -50.93
N ASN A 204 -41.07 25.87 -50.11
CA ASN A 204 -42.26 26.59 -49.67
C ASN A 204 -43.25 25.71 -48.88
N GLU A 205 -42.77 24.65 -48.24
CA GLU A 205 -43.54 23.71 -47.42
C GLU A 205 -43.62 24.18 -45.97
N LYS A 206 -44.14 25.39 -45.75
CA LYS A 206 -44.13 26.07 -44.44
C LYS A 206 -44.70 25.23 -43.29
N ARG A 207 -45.75 24.43 -43.58
CA ARG A 207 -46.36 23.54 -42.58
C ARG A 207 -45.42 22.44 -42.12
N LEU A 208 -44.71 21.81 -43.06
CA LEU A 208 -43.73 20.76 -42.76
C LEU A 208 -42.50 21.34 -42.06
N ALA A 209 -42.03 22.52 -42.48
CA ALA A 209 -40.96 23.24 -41.80
C ALA A 209 -41.28 23.51 -40.31
N ASN A 210 -42.48 24.04 -40.03
CA ASN A 210 -42.91 24.30 -38.64
C ASN A 210 -43.08 23.01 -37.82
N GLN A 211 -43.65 21.96 -38.41
CA GLN A 211 -43.81 20.67 -37.75
C GLN A 211 -42.44 20.05 -37.41
N TYR A 212 -41.50 20.12 -38.35
CA TYR A 212 -40.13 19.62 -38.15
C TYR A 212 -39.40 20.42 -37.07
N LEU A 213 -39.51 21.75 -37.09
CA LEU A 213 -38.88 22.63 -36.10
C LEU A 213 -39.40 22.35 -34.68
N GLY A 214 -40.71 22.16 -34.50
CA GLY A 214 -41.31 21.82 -33.21
C GLY A 214 -40.79 20.48 -32.68
N LYS A 215 -40.85 19.42 -33.49
CA LYS A 215 -40.35 18.09 -33.11
C LYS A 215 -38.84 18.09 -32.84
N PHE A 216 -38.08 18.87 -33.60
CA PHE A 216 -36.64 19.05 -33.38
C PHE A 216 -36.36 19.73 -32.04
N ALA A 217 -37.11 20.79 -31.70
CA ALA A 217 -36.98 21.45 -30.40
C ALA A 217 -37.33 20.51 -29.24
N ASP A 218 -38.38 19.70 -29.38
CA ASP A 218 -38.78 18.71 -28.37
C ASP A 218 -37.72 17.63 -28.18
N LEU A 219 -37.16 17.09 -29.28
CA LEU A 219 -36.08 16.12 -29.22
C LEU A 219 -34.82 16.72 -28.58
N MET A 220 -34.47 17.97 -28.90
CA MET A 220 -33.32 18.65 -28.30
C MET A 220 -33.51 18.85 -26.79
N ARG A 221 -34.70 19.26 -26.35
CA ARG A 221 -35.02 19.38 -24.92
C ARG A 221 -34.87 18.03 -24.22
N LEU A 222 -35.50 16.99 -24.76
CA LEU A 222 -35.43 15.64 -24.21
C LEU A 222 -34.00 15.11 -24.17
N THR A 223 -33.21 15.35 -25.22
CA THR A 223 -31.80 14.95 -25.29
C THR A 223 -30.97 15.65 -24.21
N LEU A 224 -31.17 16.95 -24.00
CA LEU A 224 -30.48 17.72 -22.96
C LEU A 224 -30.84 17.20 -21.57
N ASP A 225 -32.13 16.99 -21.29
CA ASP A 225 -32.62 16.48 -20.02
C ASP A 225 -32.03 15.09 -19.71
N MET A 226 -32.08 14.16 -20.67
CA MET A 226 -31.51 12.82 -20.53
C MET A 226 -29.97 12.81 -20.47
N SER A 227 -29.30 13.82 -21.04
CA SER A 227 -27.83 13.89 -21.05
C SER A 227 -27.22 14.14 -19.68
N ASN A 228 -27.95 14.83 -18.80
CA ASN A 228 -27.54 15.14 -17.44
C ASN A 228 -27.60 13.92 -16.52
N GLU A 229 -28.44 12.93 -16.83
CA GLU A 229 -28.58 11.73 -16.04
C GLU A 229 -27.70 10.56 -16.54
N PRO A 230 -27.09 9.76 -15.64
CA PRO A 230 -26.31 8.59 -16.02
C PRO A 230 -27.19 7.45 -16.55
N THR A 231 -28.43 7.36 -16.07
CA THR A 231 -29.43 6.36 -16.44
C THR A 231 -30.79 7.02 -16.58
N ILE A 232 -31.62 6.53 -17.50
CA ILE A 232 -32.99 6.99 -17.75
C ILE A 232 -33.93 5.80 -17.83
N SER A 233 -35.24 6.05 -17.73
CA SER A 233 -36.23 5.01 -17.97
C SER A 233 -36.16 4.54 -19.43
N LEU A 234 -36.48 3.27 -19.66
CA LEU A 234 -36.62 2.73 -21.01
C LEU A 234 -37.73 3.47 -21.78
N GLN A 235 -38.76 3.96 -21.09
CA GLN A 235 -39.79 4.80 -21.69
C GLN A 235 -39.22 6.10 -22.27
N ASP A 236 -38.34 6.79 -21.54
CA ASP A 236 -37.74 8.05 -22.00
C ASP A 236 -36.84 7.83 -23.22
N GLU A 237 -36.04 6.74 -23.21
CA GLU A 237 -35.26 6.35 -24.39
C GLU A 237 -36.20 6.06 -25.58
N ILE A 238 -37.25 5.25 -25.40
CA ILE A 238 -38.21 4.94 -26.47
C ILE A 238 -38.86 6.21 -27.01
N ARG A 239 -39.25 7.15 -26.15
CA ARG A 239 -39.84 8.44 -26.55
C ARG A 239 -38.87 9.26 -27.39
N ALA A 240 -37.59 9.29 -27.01
CA ALA A 240 -36.56 9.96 -27.78
C ALA A 240 -36.34 9.30 -29.14
N LEU A 241 -36.28 7.96 -29.18
CA LEU A 241 -36.15 7.18 -30.42
C LEU A 241 -37.34 7.39 -31.35
N GLN A 242 -38.56 7.48 -30.81
CA GLN A 242 -39.76 7.79 -31.58
C GLN A 242 -39.65 9.17 -32.25
N LEU A 243 -39.37 10.23 -31.48
CA LEU A 243 -39.20 11.58 -32.02
C LEU A 243 -38.09 11.65 -33.06
N TYR A 244 -36.98 10.97 -32.82
CA TYR A 244 -35.86 10.88 -33.75
C TYR A 244 -36.27 10.21 -35.07
N LEU A 245 -36.92 9.04 -35.02
CA LEU A 245 -37.37 8.33 -36.21
C LEU A 245 -38.47 9.07 -36.97
N GLU A 246 -39.34 9.81 -36.29
CA GLU A 246 -40.33 10.69 -36.92
C GLU A 246 -39.68 11.81 -37.72
N LEU A 247 -38.64 12.46 -37.19
CA LEU A 247 -37.89 13.49 -37.91
C LEU A 247 -37.16 12.90 -39.13
N GLU A 248 -36.55 11.73 -38.98
CA GLU A 248 -35.90 11.04 -40.09
C GLU A 248 -36.91 10.61 -41.15
N ALA A 249 -38.10 10.13 -40.75
CA ALA A 249 -39.18 9.79 -41.67
C ALA A 249 -39.69 11.01 -42.46
N LEU A 250 -39.84 12.18 -41.82
CA LEU A 250 -40.18 13.42 -42.52
C LEU A 250 -39.14 13.78 -43.59
N ARG A 251 -37.85 13.54 -43.34
CA ARG A 251 -36.78 13.78 -44.32
C ARG A 251 -36.78 12.78 -45.47
N PHE A 252 -37.10 11.52 -45.19
CA PHE A 252 -37.13 10.46 -46.20
C PHE A 252 -38.48 10.32 -46.91
N GLY A 253 -39.50 11.12 -46.52
CA GLY A 253 -40.87 11.00 -47.00
C GLY A 253 -41.45 9.60 -46.76
N ASP A 254 -42.35 9.16 -47.64
CA ASP A 254 -43.06 7.87 -47.52
C ASP A 254 -42.17 6.62 -47.72
N SER A 255 -40.85 6.79 -47.86
CA SER A 255 -39.94 5.69 -48.17
C SER A 255 -39.38 4.97 -46.95
N LEU A 256 -39.48 5.56 -45.76
CA LEU A 256 -39.03 4.99 -44.48
C LEU A 256 -40.20 4.46 -43.68
N HIS A 257 -40.26 3.14 -43.53
CA HIS A 257 -41.16 2.46 -42.60
C HIS A 257 -40.36 2.03 -41.36
N TYR A 258 -40.82 2.46 -40.19
CA TYR A 258 -40.22 2.04 -38.93
C TYR A 258 -41.26 1.50 -37.96
N ALA A 259 -40.82 0.62 -37.06
CA ALA A 259 -41.65 0.12 -35.97
C ALA A 259 -40.80 -0.04 -34.70
N ILE A 260 -41.28 0.50 -33.59
CA ILE A 260 -40.75 0.22 -32.25
C ILE A 260 -41.75 -0.69 -31.54
N LYS A 261 -41.31 -1.90 -31.21
CA LYS A 261 -42.13 -2.91 -30.54
C LYS A 261 -41.56 -3.20 -29.15
N VAL A 262 -42.43 -3.28 -28.17
CA VAL A 262 -42.08 -3.59 -26.78
C VAL A 262 -42.93 -4.77 -26.35
N GLU A 263 -42.30 -5.78 -25.74
CA GLU A 263 -43.04 -6.89 -25.13
C GLU A 263 -43.90 -6.41 -23.96
N GLU A 264 -45.18 -6.81 -23.91
CA GLU A 264 -46.15 -6.36 -22.89
C GLU A 264 -45.71 -6.62 -21.45
N GLN A 265 -44.87 -7.63 -21.24
CA GLN A 265 -44.37 -8.02 -19.92
C GLN A 265 -43.24 -7.10 -19.41
N LEU A 266 -42.77 -6.15 -20.22
CA LEU A 266 -41.68 -5.23 -19.89
C LEU A 266 -42.23 -3.93 -19.29
N GLN A 267 -41.96 -3.71 -18.02
CA GLN A 267 -42.37 -2.49 -17.31
C GLN A 267 -41.43 -1.32 -17.65
N ILE A 268 -41.63 -0.70 -18.81
CA ILE A 268 -40.74 0.34 -19.38
C ILE A 268 -40.48 1.56 -18.46
N HIS A 269 -41.36 1.81 -17.50
CA HIS A 269 -41.24 2.93 -16.55
C HIS A 269 -40.24 2.61 -15.42
N GLU A 270 -40.08 1.34 -15.06
CA GLU A 270 -39.22 0.88 -13.96
C GLU A 270 -37.85 0.42 -14.44
N VAL A 271 -37.73 0.08 -15.71
CA VAL A 271 -36.48 -0.38 -16.32
C VAL A 271 -35.56 0.82 -16.58
N LEU A 272 -34.44 0.88 -15.86
CA LEU A 272 -33.40 1.90 -16.05
C LEU A 272 -32.29 1.41 -16.97
N ILE A 273 -31.96 2.20 -17.99
CA ILE A 273 -30.86 1.93 -18.92
C ILE A 273 -29.90 3.12 -18.98
N PRO A 274 -28.63 2.92 -19.38
CA PRO A 274 -27.74 4.04 -19.65
C PRO A 274 -28.36 4.98 -20.68
N SER A 275 -28.34 6.28 -20.42
CA SER A 275 -28.98 7.28 -21.29
C SER A 275 -28.47 7.24 -22.71
N MET A 276 -29.33 7.38 -23.72
CA MET A 276 -28.95 7.48 -25.14
C MET A 276 -28.07 6.31 -25.62
N LEU A 277 -28.32 5.09 -25.15
CA LEU A 277 -27.52 3.92 -25.51
C LEU A 277 -27.86 3.39 -26.90
N VAL A 278 -29.14 3.41 -27.27
CA VAL A 278 -29.67 2.75 -28.47
C VAL A 278 -29.57 3.65 -29.69
N GLN A 279 -29.76 4.95 -29.51
CA GLN A 279 -29.78 5.96 -30.59
C GLN A 279 -28.59 5.87 -31.55
N PRO A 280 -27.31 5.73 -31.12
CA PRO A 280 -26.18 5.67 -32.05
C PRO A 280 -26.24 4.48 -33.02
N TYR A 281 -26.84 3.37 -32.60
CA TYR A 281 -27.00 2.19 -33.45
C TYR A 281 -28.10 2.40 -34.48
N ILE A 282 -29.19 3.08 -34.12
CA ILE A 282 -30.25 3.50 -35.05
C ILE A 282 -29.70 4.51 -36.07
N GLU A 283 -28.92 5.50 -35.62
CA GLU A 283 -28.25 6.46 -36.49
C GLU A 283 -27.35 5.76 -37.53
N ASN A 284 -26.58 4.76 -37.07
CA ASN A 284 -25.73 3.96 -37.95
C ASN A 284 -26.56 3.17 -38.98
N ALA A 285 -27.67 2.55 -38.55
CA ALA A 285 -28.56 1.80 -39.44
C ALA A 285 -29.18 2.71 -40.52
N LEU A 286 -29.65 3.90 -40.16
CA LEU A 286 -30.20 4.86 -41.12
C LEU A 286 -29.14 5.40 -42.07
N LYS A 287 -27.99 5.86 -41.55
CA LYS A 287 -26.95 6.54 -42.32
C LYS A 287 -26.19 5.60 -43.25
N HIS A 288 -25.80 4.42 -42.75
CA HIS A 288 -24.96 3.49 -43.50
C HIS A 288 -25.75 2.37 -44.16
N GLY A 289 -26.87 1.95 -43.56
CA GLY A 289 -27.73 0.90 -44.12
C GLY A 289 -28.73 1.46 -45.13
N LEU A 290 -29.60 2.38 -44.69
CA LEU A 290 -30.84 2.73 -45.41
C LEU A 290 -30.71 3.93 -46.35
N LEU A 291 -29.79 4.88 -46.09
CA LEU A 291 -29.59 6.10 -46.89
C LEU A 291 -29.39 5.81 -48.39
N HIS A 292 -28.59 4.79 -48.72
CA HIS A 292 -28.25 4.45 -50.10
C HIS A 292 -29.28 3.53 -50.78
N ARG A 293 -30.27 3.05 -50.05
CA ARG A 293 -31.35 2.22 -50.60
C ARG A 293 -32.43 3.13 -51.20
N LYS A 294 -32.83 2.85 -52.45
CA LYS A 294 -33.75 3.72 -53.22
C LYS A 294 -35.23 3.48 -52.90
N THR A 295 -35.63 2.27 -52.49
CA THR A 295 -37.03 1.93 -52.20
C THR A 295 -37.16 0.96 -51.02
N GLN A 296 -38.30 1.04 -50.30
CA GLN A 296 -38.66 0.22 -49.14
C GLN A 296 -37.58 0.18 -48.05
N ARG A 297 -37.37 1.29 -47.34
CA ARG A 297 -36.47 1.33 -46.18
C ARG A 297 -37.27 0.87 -44.97
N ILE A 298 -36.82 -0.20 -44.32
CA ILE A 298 -37.49 -0.80 -43.16
C ILE A 298 -36.50 -0.83 -42.01
N LEU A 299 -36.92 -0.29 -40.86
CA LEU A 299 -36.21 -0.36 -39.59
C LEU A 299 -37.14 -0.89 -38.50
N GLU A 300 -36.78 -1.99 -37.86
CA GLU A 300 -37.54 -2.54 -36.74
C GLU A 300 -36.68 -2.51 -35.48
N VAL A 301 -37.21 -1.93 -34.41
CA VAL A 301 -36.58 -1.91 -33.09
C VAL A 301 -37.47 -2.69 -32.13
N LYS A 302 -36.90 -3.68 -31.44
CA LYS A 302 -37.62 -4.53 -30.49
C LYS A 302 -36.97 -4.47 -29.12
N PHE A 303 -37.79 -4.36 -28.08
CA PHE A 303 -37.37 -4.47 -26.70
C PHE A 303 -38.11 -5.62 -26.02
N GLY A 304 -37.37 -6.46 -25.29
CA GLY A 304 -37.95 -7.60 -24.58
C GLY A 304 -37.17 -7.99 -23.34
N LYS A 305 -37.76 -8.86 -22.53
CA LYS A 305 -37.07 -9.47 -21.38
C LYS A 305 -36.14 -10.57 -21.87
N ALA A 306 -34.92 -10.63 -21.32
CA ALA A 306 -34.03 -11.75 -21.58
C ALA A 306 -34.47 -12.98 -20.77
N GLN A 307 -33.98 -14.16 -21.17
CA GLN A 307 -34.26 -15.40 -20.44
C GLN A 307 -33.63 -15.41 -19.04
N LYS A 308 -32.55 -14.65 -18.84
CA LYS A 308 -31.90 -14.46 -17.55
C LYS A 308 -32.63 -13.37 -16.75
N GLU A 309 -32.97 -13.65 -15.50
CA GLU A 309 -33.60 -12.66 -14.61
C GLU A 309 -32.74 -11.41 -14.48
N GLY A 310 -33.39 -10.24 -14.55
CA GLY A 310 -32.74 -8.93 -14.44
C GLY A 310 -32.18 -8.35 -15.73
N TYR A 311 -32.25 -9.09 -16.86
CA TYR A 311 -31.72 -8.64 -18.14
C TYR A 311 -32.83 -8.32 -19.15
N ILE A 312 -32.53 -7.37 -20.03
CA ILE A 312 -33.37 -7.00 -21.18
C ILE A 312 -32.53 -7.11 -22.45
N TRP A 313 -33.18 -7.34 -23.58
CA TRP A 313 -32.53 -7.28 -24.88
C TRP A 313 -33.18 -6.19 -25.74
N CYS A 314 -32.37 -5.60 -26.62
CA CYS A 314 -32.80 -4.69 -27.66
C CYS A 314 -32.27 -5.21 -29.00
N SER A 315 -33.14 -5.32 -30.00
CA SER A 315 -32.74 -5.68 -31.37
C SER A 315 -33.09 -4.53 -32.30
N ILE A 316 -32.14 -4.19 -33.18
CA ILE A 316 -32.32 -3.23 -34.25
C ILE A 316 -32.07 -3.99 -35.55
N GLU A 317 -33.10 -4.13 -36.37
CA GLU A 317 -33.06 -4.80 -37.65
C GLU A 317 -33.33 -3.79 -38.77
N ASP A 318 -32.41 -3.69 -39.73
CA ASP A 318 -32.56 -2.88 -40.91
C ASP A 318 -32.46 -3.70 -42.20
N ASN A 319 -33.15 -3.27 -43.25
CA ASN A 319 -33.04 -3.87 -44.57
C ASN A 319 -32.06 -3.11 -45.48
N GLY A 320 -31.00 -2.51 -44.95
CA GLY A 320 -30.04 -1.72 -45.71
C GLY A 320 -29.22 -2.51 -46.73
N ILE A 321 -28.25 -1.82 -47.33
CA ILE A 321 -27.33 -2.38 -48.34
C ILE A 321 -26.28 -3.36 -47.77
N GLY A 322 -26.21 -3.50 -46.44
CA GLY A 322 -25.22 -4.33 -45.75
C GLY A 322 -23.83 -3.67 -45.61
N ARG A 323 -23.05 -4.12 -44.63
CA ARG A 323 -21.80 -3.47 -44.20
C ARG A 323 -20.68 -3.53 -45.24
N GLU A 324 -20.53 -4.64 -45.97
CA GLU A 324 -19.52 -4.75 -47.04
C GLU A 324 -19.73 -3.71 -48.15
N GLN A 325 -20.99 -3.51 -48.55
CA GLN A 325 -21.33 -2.55 -49.60
C GLN A 325 -21.23 -1.11 -49.11
N ALA A 326 -21.63 -0.84 -47.85
CA ALA A 326 -21.43 0.46 -47.21
C ALA A 326 -19.94 0.83 -47.07
N GLY A 327 -19.09 -0.14 -46.69
CA GLY A 327 -17.63 0.05 -46.57
C GLY A 327 -16.97 0.43 -47.90
N ARG A 328 -17.34 -0.24 -49.00
CA ARG A 328 -16.82 0.08 -50.35
C ARG A 328 -17.20 1.50 -50.81
N LEU A 329 -18.42 1.96 -50.52
CA LEU A 329 -18.86 3.32 -50.85
C LEU A 329 -18.11 4.38 -50.02
N GLN A 330 -17.74 4.05 -48.78
CA GLN A 330 -17.03 4.96 -47.88
C GLN A 330 -15.56 5.15 -48.29
N GLU A 331 -14.91 4.09 -48.78
CA GLU A 331 -13.57 4.15 -49.39
C GLU A 331 -13.56 4.99 -50.68
N GLN A 332 -14.58 4.83 -51.53
CA GLN A 332 -14.72 5.61 -52.76
C GLN A 332 -14.94 7.12 -52.51
N GLN A 333 -15.59 7.49 -51.41
CA GLN A 333 -15.88 8.89 -51.09
C GLN A 333 -14.75 9.64 -50.37
N ARG A 334 -13.60 9.00 -50.06
CA ARG A 334 -12.47 9.59 -49.29
C ARG A 334 -12.91 10.38 -48.04
N ARG A 335 -14.06 10.05 -47.45
CA ARG A 335 -14.56 10.69 -46.23
C ARG A 335 -13.89 10.03 -45.04
N HIS A 336 -13.38 10.86 -44.12
CA HIS A 336 -12.63 10.48 -42.92
C HIS A 336 -13.15 9.19 -42.25
N LYS A 337 -12.21 8.31 -41.86
CA LYS A 337 -12.42 7.04 -41.17
C LYS A 337 -13.45 7.14 -40.04
N SER A 338 -14.44 6.23 -40.07
CA SER A 338 -15.23 5.58 -39.00
C SER A 338 -15.21 6.12 -37.54
N PHE A 339 -15.21 7.43 -37.33
CA PHE A 339 -15.16 8.05 -35.99
C PHE A 339 -16.38 7.69 -35.12
N ALA A 340 -17.56 7.62 -35.74
CA ALA A 340 -18.82 7.31 -35.05
C ALA A 340 -18.81 5.93 -34.40
N THR A 341 -18.34 4.90 -35.12
CA THR A 341 -18.30 3.52 -34.60
C THR A 341 -17.27 3.35 -33.48
N SER A 342 -16.11 4.02 -33.57
CA SER A 342 -15.11 4.00 -32.50
C SER A 342 -15.57 4.71 -31.23
N ALA A 343 -16.35 5.79 -31.36
CA ALA A 343 -16.87 6.52 -30.21
C ALA A 343 -17.93 5.72 -29.45
N THR A 344 -18.86 5.07 -30.15
CA THR A 344 -19.87 4.19 -29.53
C THR A 344 -19.21 2.99 -28.85
N GLN A 345 -18.19 2.38 -29.46
CA GLN A 345 -17.45 1.27 -28.85
C GLN A 345 -16.69 1.72 -27.59
N LYS A 346 -16.00 2.86 -27.66
CA LYS A 346 -15.28 3.43 -26.50
C LYS A 346 -16.22 3.74 -25.35
N ARG A 347 -17.42 4.23 -25.66
CA ARG A 347 -18.46 4.48 -24.67
C ARG A 347 -18.94 3.18 -24.01
N LEU A 348 -19.18 2.12 -24.79
CA LEU A 348 -19.56 0.82 -24.26
C LEU A 348 -18.50 0.25 -23.31
N GLU A 349 -17.21 0.36 -23.68
CA GLU A 349 -16.08 -0.01 -22.80
C GLU A 349 -16.09 0.77 -21.49
N LEU A 350 -16.32 2.08 -21.55
CA LEU A 350 -16.37 2.93 -20.35
C LEU A 350 -17.57 2.59 -19.46
N LEU A 351 -18.73 2.27 -20.05
CA LEU A 351 -19.92 1.86 -19.30
C LEU A 351 -19.76 0.49 -18.64
N ASN A 352 -19.06 -0.44 -19.28
CA ASN A 352 -18.82 -1.79 -18.76
C ASN A 352 -17.71 -1.85 -17.70
N PHE A 353 -16.89 -0.82 -17.58
CA PHE A 353 -15.77 -0.87 -16.65
C PHE A 353 -16.22 -0.98 -15.19
N GLY A 354 -15.71 -1.99 -14.49
CA GLY A 354 -16.00 -2.21 -13.07
C GLY A 354 -17.38 -2.79 -12.78
N ARG A 355 -18.19 -3.06 -13.81
CA ARG A 355 -19.46 -3.78 -13.65
C ARG A 355 -19.22 -5.28 -13.60
N LYS A 356 -19.91 -5.96 -12.68
CA LYS A 356 -19.97 -7.44 -12.66
C LYS A 356 -20.77 -7.98 -13.85
N GLU A 357 -21.78 -7.22 -14.28
CA GLU A 357 -22.66 -7.55 -15.39
C GLU A 357 -22.45 -6.53 -16.51
N THR A 358 -21.94 -7.01 -17.65
CA THR A 358 -21.57 -6.15 -18.78
C THR A 358 -22.70 -6.06 -19.79
N ILE A 359 -22.86 -4.88 -20.39
CA ILE A 359 -23.69 -4.66 -21.56
C ILE A 359 -22.98 -5.29 -22.76
N LEU A 360 -23.64 -6.23 -23.41
CA LEU A 360 -23.13 -6.91 -24.60
C LEU A 360 -23.79 -6.30 -25.84
N VAL A 361 -23.00 -6.12 -26.89
CA VAL A 361 -23.48 -5.67 -28.19
C VAL A 361 -22.90 -6.61 -29.23
N GLU A 362 -23.78 -7.33 -29.93
CA GLU A 362 -23.43 -8.20 -31.03
C GLU A 362 -24.03 -7.65 -32.32
N ILE A 363 -23.23 -7.61 -33.39
CA ILE A 363 -23.67 -7.12 -34.70
C ILE A 363 -23.59 -8.30 -35.67
N THR A 364 -24.74 -8.74 -36.18
CA THR A 364 -24.84 -9.86 -37.13
C THR A 364 -25.36 -9.36 -38.49
N ASP A 365 -24.63 -9.66 -39.57
CA ASP A 365 -25.10 -9.37 -40.93
C ASP A 365 -26.12 -10.43 -41.40
N LEU A 366 -27.36 -10.01 -41.65
CA LEU A 366 -28.41 -10.87 -42.18
C LEU A 366 -28.19 -11.12 -43.69
N LYS A 367 -27.64 -12.28 -44.05
CA LYS A 367 -27.49 -12.67 -45.47
C LYS A 367 -28.79 -13.27 -46.02
N ARG A 368 -29.22 -12.80 -47.20
CA ARG A 368 -30.44 -13.23 -47.87
C ARG A 368 -30.32 -14.69 -48.34
N HIS A 369 -31.06 -15.62 -47.72
CA HIS A 369 -31.20 -17.00 -48.21
C HIS A 369 -32.41 -17.12 -49.16
N LYS A 370 -32.34 -17.97 -50.20
CA LYS A 370 -33.33 -18.12 -51.28
C LYS A 370 -34.78 -18.50 -50.85
N LYS A 371 -35.10 -18.65 -49.56
CA LYS A 371 -36.45 -18.94 -49.03
C LYS A 371 -36.69 -18.27 -47.65
N GLY A 372 -36.51 -16.95 -47.57
CA GLY A 372 -36.87 -16.15 -46.39
C GLY A 372 -35.71 -15.87 -45.43
N TRP A 373 -35.93 -14.88 -44.56
CA TRP A 373 -34.98 -14.44 -43.53
C TRP A 373 -34.94 -15.48 -42.41
N ARG A 374 -33.74 -15.96 -42.07
CA ARG A 374 -33.48 -16.72 -40.84
C ARG A 374 -32.26 -16.12 -40.17
N SER A 375 -32.46 -15.51 -39.00
CA SER A 375 -31.45 -15.49 -37.95
C SER A 375 -31.98 -16.32 -36.80
N VAL A 376 -31.14 -17.22 -36.29
CA VAL A 376 -31.37 -17.90 -35.02
C VAL A 376 -30.93 -16.91 -33.95
N PRO A 377 -31.81 -16.42 -33.06
CA PRO A 377 -31.36 -15.60 -31.95
C PRO A 377 -30.64 -16.53 -30.97
N ARG A 378 -29.34 -16.29 -30.76
CA ARG A 378 -28.65 -16.79 -29.58
C ARG A 378 -28.68 -15.68 -28.54
N TRP A 379 -29.39 -15.97 -27.47
CA TRP A 379 -29.68 -15.09 -26.34
C TRP A 379 -28.48 -15.00 -25.42
N PHE A 380 -28.20 -13.80 -24.88
CA PHE A 380 -27.44 -13.61 -23.64
C PHE A 380 -28.03 -12.49 -22.82
#